data_AF-A0A1L9VAS8-F1
#
_entry.id   AF-A0A1L9VAS8-F1
#
_cell.length_a   1.000
_cell.length_b   1.000
_cell.length_c   1.000
_cell.angle_alpha   90.00
_cell.angle_beta   90.00
_cell.angle_gamma   90.00
#
_symmetry.space_group_name_H-M   'P 1'
#
loop_
_entity.id
_entity.type
_entity.pdbx_description
1 polymer ?
#
loop_
_entity_poly.entity_id
_entity_poly.type
_entity_poly.pdbx_seq_one_letter_code
_entity_poly.pdbx_strand_id
1 'polypeptide(L)'
;LPLLQAIQALLDLTPNLTTLLSPNGQRFVSHPNFTGTADLNNLATFYIRCGSRCTEEHAPLKTRLDYLALDPLFEAFYEQTDTMLREAEESGSIMEHYQKFEGGCCAHCSGHPAAVIPAGFVDGESLYFEMDGFERFW
;
A
#
# COMPACT_ATOMS: atom_id res chain seq x y z
N LEU A 1 14.00 -0.87 10.00
CA LEU A 1 14.46 0.44 9.50
C LEU A 1 13.79 1.54 10.33
N PRO A 2 14.51 2.58 10.79
CA PRO A 2 13.91 3.76 11.41
C PRO A 2 12.75 4.29 10.56
N LEU A 3 11.67 4.75 11.19
CA LEU A 3 10.43 5.10 10.49
C LEU A 3 10.65 6.16 9.39
N LEU A 4 11.37 7.24 9.71
CA LEU A 4 11.69 8.29 8.74
C LEU A 4 12.45 7.74 7.52
N GLN A 5 13.44 6.86 7.75
CA GLN A 5 14.21 6.26 6.66
C GLN A 5 13.35 5.31 5.81
N ALA A 6 12.39 4.61 6.43
CA ALA A 6 11.45 3.76 5.71
C ALA A 6 10.53 4.57 4.80
N ILE A 7 9.98 5.66 5.32
CA ILE A 7 9.10 6.57 4.55
C ILE A 7 9.89 7.22 3.42
N GLN A 8 11.13 7.69 3.64
CA GLN A 8 11.93 8.25 2.55
C GLN A 8 12.29 7.22 1.49
N ALA A 9 12.63 6.00 1.91
CA ALA A 9 12.89 4.92 0.94
C ALA A 9 11.66 4.61 0.09
N LEU A 10 10.46 4.63 0.67
CA LEU A 10 9.21 4.50 -0.08
C LEU A 10 9.01 5.69 -1.03
N LEU A 11 9.21 6.93 -0.57
CA LEU A 11 9.05 8.14 -1.39
C LEU A 11 10.01 8.16 -2.59
N ASP A 12 11.24 7.67 -2.40
CA ASP A 12 12.23 7.60 -3.48
C ASP A 12 11.90 6.49 -4.49
N LEU A 13 11.40 5.35 -4.01
CA LEU A 13 11.13 4.17 -4.83
C LEU A 13 9.80 4.26 -5.59
N THR A 14 8.72 4.56 -4.88
CA THR A 14 7.33 4.40 -5.33
C THR A 14 7.01 5.16 -6.63
N PRO A 15 7.43 6.41 -6.85
CA PRO A 15 7.08 7.16 -8.06
C PRO A 15 7.55 6.52 -9.38
N ASN A 16 8.55 5.64 -9.32
CA ASN A 16 9.15 5.01 -10.49
C ASN A 16 8.74 3.54 -10.66
N LEU A 17 7.80 3.06 -9.84
CA LEU A 17 7.29 1.70 -9.96
C LEU A 17 6.28 1.59 -11.11
N THR A 18 6.36 0.48 -11.83
CA THR A 18 5.35 0.08 -12.82
C THR A 18 4.67 -1.19 -12.36
N THR A 19 3.33 -1.20 -12.36
CA THR A 19 2.53 -2.36 -11.98
C THR A 19 2.47 -3.40 -13.09
N LEU A 20 2.41 -4.67 -12.70
CA LEU A 20 2.31 -5.82 -13.57
C LEU A 20 1.30 -6.82 -12.99
N LEU A 21 0.65 -7.58 -13.86
CA LEU A 21 -0.28 -8.64 -13.48
C LEU A 21 0.19 -9.97 -14.08
N SER A 22 0.24 -11.01 -13.27
CA SER A 22 0.51 -12.37 -13.76
C SER A 22 -0.75 -13.06 -14.28
N PRO A 23 -0.62 -14.17 -15.03
CA PRO A 23 -1.77 -14.93 -15.56
C PRO A 23 -2.71 -15.52 -14.50
N ASN A 24 -2.26 -15.62 -13.24
CA ASN A 24 -3.07 -16.07 -12.09
C ASN A 24 -3.59 -14.89 -11.23
N GLY A 25 -3.51 -13.65 -11.74
CA GLY A 25 -4.04 -12.46 -11.07
C GLY A 25 -3.19 -11.94 -9.91
N GLN A 26 -1.95 -12.40 -9.72
CA GLN A 26 -1.05 -11.82 -8.73
C GLN A 26 -0.53 -10.46 -9.21
N ARG A 27 -0.44 -9.51 -8.28
CA ARG A 27 -0.03 -8.13 -8.54
C ARG A 27 1.46 -7.96 -8.22
N PHE A 28 2.20 -7.44 -9.17
CA PHE A 28 3.63 -7.18 -9.04
C PHE A 28 3.97 -5.73 -9.36
N VAL A 29 5.15 -5.31 -8.94
CA VAL A 29 5.79 -4.06 -9.34
C VAL A 29 7.17 -4.34 -9.91
N SER A 30 7.59 -3.49 -10.84
CA SER A 30 8.95 -3.43 -11.38
C SER A 30 9.49 -2.02 -11.29
N HIS A 31 10.80 -1.87 -11.33
CA HIS A 31 11.47 -0.58 -11.27
C HIS A 31 12.58 -0.53 -12.32
N PRO A 32 12.78 0.59 -13.05
CA PRO A 32 13.73 0.65 -14.16
C PRO A 32 15.19 0.35 -13.78
N ASN A 33 15.56 0.62 -12.52
CA ASN A 33 16.92 0.44 -12.03
C ASN A 33 17.16 -0.89 -11.30
N PHE A 34 16.15 -1.76 -11.15
CA PHE A 34 16.27 -3.03 -10.43
C PHE A 34 15.82 -4.19 -11.30
N THR A 35 16.61 -5.26 -11.33
CA THR A 35 16.27 -6.46 -12.09
C THR A 35 15.19 -7.26 -11.37
N GLY A 36 14.17 -7.68 -12.11
CA GLY A 36 13.09 -8.54 -11.61
C GLY A 36 11.84 -7.78 -11.17
N THR A 37 10.96 -8.49 -10.49
CA THR A 37 9.67 -7.97 -10.01
C THR A 37 9.51 -8.26 -8.52
N ALA A 38 8.82 -7.39 -7.81
CA ALA A 38 8.44 -7.59 -6.42
C ALA A 38 6.91 -7.71 -6.29
N ASP A 39 6.44 -8.43 -5.27
CA ASP A 39 5.02 -8.54 -4.96
C ASP A 39 4.48 -7.20 -4.43
N LEU A 40 3.42 -6.69 -5.06
CA LEU A 40 2.81 -5.40 -4.69
C LEU A 40 2.20 -5.44 -3.28
N ASN A 41 1.54 -6.55 -2.90
CA ASN A 41 0.92 -6.68 -1.58
C ASN A 41 1.98 -6.71 -0.48
N ASN A 42 3.16 -7.29 -0.71
CA ASN A 42 4.26 -7.23 0.26
C ASN A 42 4.77 -5.79 0.46
N LEU A 43 4.98 -5.04 -0.63
CA LEU A 43 5.37 -3.64 -0.56
C LEU A 43 4.29 -2.80 0.15
N ALA A 44 3.02 -3.01 -0.20
CA ALA A 44 1.90 -2.28 0.35
C ALA A 44 1.65 -2.62 1.83
N THR A 45 1.91 -3.85 2.27
CA THR A 45 1.91 -4.23 3.69
C THR A 45 2.96 -3.45 4.47
N PHE A 46 4.15 -3.27 3.87
CA PHE A 46 5.21 -2.45 4.47
C PHE A 46 4.80 -0.97 4.56
N TYR A 47 4.17 -0.43 3.52
CA TYR A 47 3.56 0.90 3.52
C TYR A 47 2.54 1.05 4.65
N ILE A 48 1.51 0.19 4.72
CA ILE A 48 0.47 0.23 5.77
C ILE A 48 1.10 0.23 7.17
N ARG A 49 2.08 -0.64 7.40
CA ARG A 49 2.79 -0.71 8.69
C ARG A 49 3.53 0.59 9.04
N CYS A 50 4.03 1.34 8.05
CA CYS A 50 4.62 2.66 8.32
C CYS A 50 3.57 3.66 8.84
N GLY A 51 2.32 3.56 8.37
CA GLY A 51 1.20 4.37 8.85
C GLY A 51 0.90 4.11 10.32
N SER A 52 0.72 2.86 10.73
CA SER A 52 0.51 2.51 12.15
C SER A 52 1.66 3.00 13.04
N ARG A 53 2.91 2.82 12.56
CA ARG A 53 4.11 3.27 13.28
C ARG A 53 4.20 4.79 13.43
N CYS A 54 3.61 5.58 12.54
CA CYS A 54 3.53 7.03 12.75
C CYS A 54 2.84 7.38 14.06
N THR A 55 1.80 6.64 14.41
CA THR A 55 1.06 6.81 15.66
C THR A 55 1.81 6.18 16.83
N GLU A 56 2.20 4.90 16.73
CA GLU A 56 2.90 4.16 17.79
C GLU A 56 4.21 4.82 18.24
N GLU A 57 4.97 5.41 17.30
CA GLU A 57 6.26 6.03 17.57
C GLU A 57 6.16 7.55 17.81
N HIS A 58 4.94 8.10 17.93
CA HIS A 58 4.68 9.54 18.04
C HIS A 58 5.48 10.36 17.01
N ALA A 59 5.44 9.93 15.75
CA ALA A 59 6.25 10.53 14.70
C ALA A 59 5.96 12.03 14.53
N PRO A 60 6.97 12.86 14.21
CA PRO A 60 6.76 14.28 13.94
C PRO A 60 5.75 14.49 12.80
N LEU A 61 4.98 15.59 12.86
CA LEU A 61 4.00 15.94 11.83
C LEU A 61 4.58 15.88 10.41
N LYS A 62 5.81 16.38 10.20
CA LYS A 62 6.47 16.31 8.89
C LYS A 62 6.56 14.87 8.37
N THR A 63 7.00 13.92 9.20
CA THR A 63 7.12 12.51 8.82
C THR A 63 5.75 11.90 8.48
N ARG A 64 4.70 12.30 9.18
CA ARG A 64 3.31 11.87 8.91
C ARG A 64 2.80 12.42 7.57
N LEU A 65 3.10 13.69 7.27
CA LEU A 65 2.77 14.29 5.98
C LEU A 65 3.56 13.65 4.83
N ASP A 66 4.85 13.34 5.06
CA ASP A 66 5.68 12.60 4.10
C ASP A 66 5.07 11.21 3.82
N TYR A 67 4.53 10.53 4.84
CA TYR A 67 3.80 9.27 4.67
C TYR A 67 2.53 9.42 3.82
N LEU A 68 1.69 10.41 4.11
CA LEU A 68 0.44 10.64 3.37
C LEU A 68 0.65 10.89 1.88
N ALA A 69 1.79 11.47 1.50
CA ALA A 69 2.12 11.69 0.10
C ALA A 69 2.26 10.37 -0.71
N LEU A 70 2.41 9.23 -0.04
CA LEU A 70 2.47 7.91 -0.66
C LEU A 70 1.08 7.35 -1.03
N ASP A 71 0.04 7.79 -0.33
CA ASP A 71 -1.31 7.23 -0.45
C ASP A 71 -1.86 7.23 -1.89
N PRO A 72 -1.88 8.36 -2.62
CA PRO A 72 -2.38 8.37 -3.99
C PRO A 72 -1.55 7.51 -4.95
N LEU A 73 -0.27 7.23 -4.63
CA LEU A 73 0.58 6.37 -5.45
C LEU A 73 0.20 4.90 -5.27
N PHE A 74 -0.03 4.47 -4.02
CA PHE A 74 -0.47 3.11 -3.74
C PHE A 74 -1.89 2.86 -4.22
N GLU A 75 -2.80 3.82 -4.06
CA GLU A 75 -4.14 3.76 -4.64
C GLU A 75 -4.08 3.56 -6.16
N ALA A 76 -3.30 4.38 -6.86
CA ALA A 76 -3.13 4.28 -8.31
C ALA A 76 -2.59 2.90 -8.76
N PHE A 77 -1.73 2.25 -7.98
CA PHE A 77 -1.28 0.89 -8.30
C PHE A 77 -2.41 -0.13 -8.23
N TYR A 78 -3.24 -0.05 -7.20
CA TYR A 78 -4.38 -0.96 -7.07
C TYR A 78 -5.43 -0.70 -8.15
N GLU A 79 -5.75 0.56 -8.45
CA GLU A 79 -6.67 0.92 -9.55
C GLU A 79 -6.17 0.39 -10.91
N GLN A 80 -4.87 0.56 -11.21
CA GLN A 80 -4.28 0.06 -12.44
C GLN A 80 -4.35 -1.47 -12.52
N THR A 81 -3.96 -2.17 -11.46
CA THR A 81 -3.99 -3.64 -11.45
C THR A 81 -5.42 -4.20 -11.46
N ASP A 82 -6.39 -3.50 -10.88
CA ASP A 82 -7.81 -3.88 -10.95
C ASP A 82 -8.37 -3.72 -12.35
N THR A 83 -7.95 -2.67 -13.06
CA THR A 83 -8.28 -2.49 -14.49
C THR A 83 -7.68 -3.63 -15.32
N MET A 84 -6.39 -3.94 -15.12
CA MET A 84 -5.74 -5.07 -15.81
C MET A 84 -6.42 -6.41 -15.51
N LEU A 85 -6.86 -6.62 -14.26
CA LEU A 85 -7.55 -7.84 -13.85
C LEU A 85 -8.88 -7.98 -14.58
N ARG A 86 -9.69 -6.91 -14.61
CA ARG A 86 -10.97 -6.89 -15.33
C ARG A 86 -10.79 -7.16 -16.82
N GLU A 87 -9.83 -6.54 -17.48
CA GLU A 87 -9.53 -6.78 -18.90
C GLU A 87 -9.09 -8.23 -19.16
N ALA A 88 -8.31 -8.81 -18.24
CA ALA A 88 -7.87 -10.20 -18.35
C ALA A 88 -9.03 -11.19 -18.10
N GLU A 89 -9.96 -10.86 -17.21
CA GLU A 89 -11.21 -11.63 -17.01
C GLU A 89 -12.11 -11.57 -18.24
N GLU A 90 -12.34 -10.37 -18.79
CA GLU A 90 -13.17 -10.16 -19.98
C GLU A 90 -12.61 -10.87 -21.22
N SER A 91 -11.28 -10.94 -21.36
CA SER A 91 -10.60 -11.63 -22.47
C SER A 91 -10.41 -13.13 -22.24
N GLY A 92 -10.71 -13.66 -21.05
CA GLY A 92 -10.48 -15.06 -20.68
C GLY A 92 -9.00 -15.43 -20.52
N SER A 93 -8.12 -14.44 -20.31
CA SER A 93 -6.67 -14.63 -20.19
C SER A 93 -6.22 -15.00 -18.77
N ILE A 94 -7.12 -15.00 -17.78
CA ILE A 94 -6.84 -15.48 -16.43
C ILE A 94 -6.97 -17.01 -16.39
N MET A 95 -5.89 -17.68 -16.01
CA MET A 95 -5.81 -19.14 -15.95
C MET A 95 -6.40 -19.73 -14.68
N GLU A 96 -6.37 -18.99 -13.57
CA GLU A 96 -6.96 -19.37 -12.29
C GLU A 96 -7.52 -18.13 -11.61
N HIS A 97 -8.77 -18.20 -11.15
CA HIS A 97 -9.36 -17.12 -10.37
C HIS A 97 -8.55 -16.89 -9.10
N TYR A 98 -8.30 -15.62 -8.82
CA TYR A 98 -7.71 -15.08 -7.60
C TYR A 98 -8.04 -15.96 -6.39
N GLN A 99 -7.02 -16.43 -5.67
CA GLN A 99 -7.24 -17.23 -4.46
C GLN A 99 -8.10 -16.44 -3.49
N LYS A 100 -9.25 -17.01 -3.16
CA LYS A 100 -10.18 -16.48 -2.18
C LYS A 100 -9.42 -16.30 -0.86
N PHE A 101 -9.55 -15.13 -0.26
CA PHE A 101 -8.95 -14.79 1.03
C PHE A 101 -9.13 -15.91 2.07
N GLU A 102 -8.02 -16.50 2.51
CA GLU A 102 -7.99 -17.42 3.65
C GLU A 102 -7.82 -16.62 4.95
N GLY A 103 -8.93 -16.33 5.64
CA GLY A 103 -8.93 -15.83 7.01
C GLY A 103 -9.89 -14.67 7.31
N GLY A 104 -10.71 -14.82 8.37
CA GLY A 104 -11.50 -13.74 8.97
C GLY A 104 -12.85 -13.42 8.31
N CYS A 105 -13.50 -12.34 8.79
CA CYS A 105 -14.82 -11.89 8.34
C CYS A 105 -14.81 -11.37 6.88
N CYS A 106 -13.80 -10.57 6.50
CA CYS A 106 -13.54 -10.15 5.12
C CYS A 106 -12.09 -9.60 4.96
N ALA A 107 -11.63 -9.40 3.71
CA ALA A 107 -10.28 -8.92 3.38
C ALA A 107 -9.90 -7.55 3.98
N HIS A 108 -10.88 -6.67 4.21
CA HIS A 108 -10.67 -5.39 4.88
C HIS A 108 -10.29 -5.60 6.36
N CYS A 109 -10.99 -6.51 7.05
CA CYS A 109 -10.75 -6.78 8.47
C CYS A 109 -9.41 -7.47 8.74
N SER A 110 -8.87 -8.19 7.76
CA SER A 110 -7.53 -8.78 7.85
C SER A 110 -6.41 -7.81 7.48
N GLY A 111 -6.74 -6.57 7.14
CA GLY A 111 -5.76 -5.55 6.78
C GLY A 111 -5.13 -5.77 5.40
N HIS A 112 -5.77 -6.54 4.51
CA HIS A 112 -5.12 -6.87 3.26
C HIS A 112 -5.03 -5.65 2.34
N PRO A 113 -3.85 -5.34 1.80
CA PRO A 113 -3.59 -4.14 1.00
C PRO A 113 -4.62 -3.86 -0.10
N ALA A 114 -4.90 -4.87 -0.95
CA ALA A 114 -5.87 -4.78 -2.04
C ALA A 114 -7.32 -4.49 -1.63
N ALA A 115 -7.63 -4.53 -0.33
CA ALA A 115 -8.94 -4.19 0.21
C ALA A 115 -8.89 -2.86 0.95
N VAL A 116 -7.91 -2.69 1.84
CA VAL A 116 -7.85 -1.51 2.72
C VAL A 116 -7.39 -0.23 2.03
N ILE A 117 -6.51 -0.33 1.03
CA ILE A 117 -6.01 0.85 0.29
C ILE A 117 -7.13 1.44 -0.58
N PRO A 118 -7.80 0.67 -1.47
CA PRO A 118 -8.91 1.22 -2.25
C PRO A 118 -10.11 1.69 -1.39
N ALA A 119 -10.24 1.19 -0.17
CA ALA A 119 -11.29 1.60 0.76
C ALA A 119 -10.96 2.87 1.56
N GLY A 120 -9.76 3.44 1.40
CA GLY A 120 -9.32 4.63 2.14
C GLY A 120 -9.24 4.38 3.65
N PHE A 121 -8.80 3.19 4.08
CA PHE A 121 -8.64 2.87 5.50
C PHE A 121 -7.23 3.11 6.02
N VAL A 122 -6.28 3.48 5.15
CA VAL A 122 -4.85 3.53 5.46
C VAL A 122 -4.35 4.96 5.76
N ASP A 123 -5.01 5.98 5.22
CA ASP A 123 -4.66 7.40 5.32
C ASP A 123 -4.85 7.97 6.74
N GLY A 124 -5.99 7.69 7.36
CA GLY A 124 -6.41 8.27 8.63
C GLY A 124 -5.59 7.83 9.84
N GLU A 125 -4.98 6.64 9.79
CA GLU A 125 -4.21 6.09 10.91
C GLU A 125 -2.93 6.89 11.17
N SER A 126 -2.28 7.39 10.12
CA SER A 126 -1.05 8.19 10.22
C SER A 126 -1.27 9.58 10.81
N LEU A 127 -2.49 10.11 10.70
CA LEU A 127 -2.92 11.40 11.21
C LEU A 127 -3.59 11.32 12.59
N TYR A 128 -3.71 10.12 13.14
CA TYR A 128 -4.26 9.96 14.47
C TYR A 128 -3.30 10.54 15.52
N PHE A 129 -3.80 11.48 16.33
CA PHE A 129 -3.08 12.04 17.47
C PHE A 129 -3.77 11.62 18.76
N GLU A 130 -2.98 11.12 19.71
CA GLU A 130 -3.38 11.15 21.11
C GLU A 130 -3.37 12.61 21.62
N MET A 131 -4.13 12.89 22.69
CA MET A 131 -4.35 14.25 23.18
C MET A 131 -3.06 14.97 23.56
N ASP A 132 -2.10 14.26 24.13
CA ASP A 132 -0.77 14.77 24.47
C ASP A 132 0.04 15.16 23.22
N GLY A 133 -0.09 14.39 22.15
CA GLY A 133 0.45 14.71 20.83
C GLY A 133 -0.19 15.97 20.25
N PHE A 134 -1.52 16.08 20.32
CA PHE A 134 -2.26 17.24 19.84
C PHE A 134 -1.78 18.53 20.53
N GLU A 135 -1.76 18.56 21.87
CA GLU A 135 -1.31 19.72 22.67
C GLU A 135 0.17 20.08 22.48
N ARG A 136 0.98 19.15 21.96
CA ARG A 136 2.39 19.41 21.68
C ARG A 136 2.61 20.07 20.31
N PHE A 137 1.72 19.80 19.36
CA PHE A 137 1.83 20.33 17.99
C PHE A 137 0.98 21.58 17.75
N TRP A 138 -0.03 21.83 18.58
CA TRP A 138 -0.97 22.97 18.54
C TRP A 138 -1.06 23.68 19.88
#